data_AF-A0A259CFP5-F1
#
_entry.id   AF-A0A259CFP5-F1
#
_cell.length_a   1.000
_cell.length_b   1.000
_cell.length_c   1.000
_cell.angle_alpha   90.00
_cell.angle_beta   90.00
_cell.angle_gamma   90.00
#
_symmetry.space_group_name_H-M   'P 1'
#
loop_
_entity.id
_entity.type
_entity.pdbx_description
1 polymer ?
#
loop_
_entity_poly.entity_id
_entity_poly.type
_entity_poly.pdbx_seq_one_letter_code
_entity_poly.pdbx_strand_id
1 'polypeptide(L)'
;MTAISADSAASAHSYKKVAVAACFGTFLEWYDFLTFATLAVIFGPLFFPSSDPATGLLASLATFGVGMVVRPIGAAIFGSIGDRIGRRPVFMITITLMGIA
;
A
#
# COMPACT_ATOMS: atom_id res chain seq x y z
N MET A 1 -43.79 -21.72 -3.28
CA MET A 1 -42.52 -22.11 -2.64
C MET A 1 -41.40 -21.95 -3.66
N THR A 2 -41.05 -20.71 -4.03
CA THR A 2 -40.11 -20.42 -5.14
C THR A 2 -39.54 -19.01 -4.98
N ALA A 3 -38.43 -18.85 -4.26
CA ALA A 3 -37.67 -17.60 -4.22
C ALA A 3 -36.22 -17.77 -3.68
N ILE A 4 -35.44 -18.74 -4.19
CA ILE A 4 -34.02 -18.92 -3.79
C ILE A 4 -33.03 -18.79 -4.98
N SER A 5 -33.48 -18.54 -6.21
CA SER A 5 -32.58 -18.73 -7.37
C SER A 5 -31.92 -17.47 -7.94
N ALA A 6 -32.06 -16.29 -7.32
CA ALA A 6 -31.61 -15.03 -7.95
C ALA A 6 -30.28 -14.43 -7.44
N ASP A 7 -29.65 -14.97 -6.38
CA ASP A 7 -28.48 -14.32 -5.76
C ASP A 7 -27.11 -14.88 -6.22
N SER A 8 -27.08 -16.02 -6.91
CA SER A 8 -25.81 -16.70 -7.23
C SER A 8 -25.06 -16.16 -8.46
N ALA A 9 -25.72 -15.40 -9.35
CA ALA A 9 -25.11 -14.97 -10.62
C ALA A 9 -24.40 -13.60 -10.56
N ALA A 10 -24.76 -12.73 -9.62
CA ALA A 10 -24.14 -11.40 -9.46
C ALA A 10 -22.79 -11.44 -8.70
N SER A 11 -22.49 -12.53 -8.00
CA SER A 11 -21.33 -12.66 -7.12
C SER A 11 -20.01 -12.98 -7.86
N ALA A 12 -20.04 -13.76 -8.94
CA ALA A 12 -18.83 -14.20 -9.66
C ALA A 12 -18.08 -13.09 -10.41
N HIS A 13 -18.79 -12.09 -10.93
CA HIS A 13 -18.18 -10.95 -11.64
C HIS A 13 -17.53 -9.94 -10.69
N SER A 14 -18.00 -9.90 -9.43
CA SER A 14 -17.46 -9.01 -8.38
C SER A 14 -16.08 -9.46 -7.89
N TYR A 15 -15.87 -10.77 -7.69
CA TYR A 15 -14.60 -11.30 -7.20
C TYR A 15 -13.43 -11.01 -8.14
N LYS A 16 -13.61 -11.11 -9.46
CA LYS A 16 -12.56 -10.75 -10.44
C LYS A 16 -12.16 -9.28 -10.35
N LYS A 17 -13.14 -8.37 -10.20
CA LYS A 17 -12.87 -6.93 -10.02
C LYS A 17 -12.13 -6.66 -8.71
N VAL A 18 -12.53 -7.31 -7.62
CA VAL A 18 -11.86 -7.16 -6.31
C VAL A 18 -10.42 -7.71 -6.37
N ALA A 19 -10.21 -8.86 -7.03
CA ALA A 19 -8.88 -9.43 -7.19
C ALA A 19 -7.95 -8.54 -8.03
N VAL A 20 -8.45 -8.02 -9.17
CA VAL A 20 -7.67 -7.07 -9.99
C VAL A 20 -7.35 -5.81 -9.20
N ALA A 21 -8.32 -5.25 -8.47
CA ALA A 21 -8.08 -4.08 -7.64
C ALA A 21 -7.00 -4.38 -6.59
N ALA A 22 -7.08 -5.52 -5.88
CA ALA A 22 -6.08 -5.96 -4.91
C ALA A 22 -4.68 -6.10 -5.51
N CYS A 23 -4.56 -6.70 -6.70
CA CYS A 23 -3.30 -6.78 -7.42
C CYS A 23 -2.73 -5.40 -7.75
N PHE A 24 -3.57 -4.47 -8.20
CA PHE A 24 -3.16 -3.08 -8.47
C PHE A 24 -2.71 -2.36 -7.21
N GLY A 25 -3.37 -2.59 -6.05
CA GLY A 25 -2.94 -2.05 -4.77
C GLY A 25 -1.55 -2.51 -4.37
N THR A 26 -1.30 -3.82 -4.45
CA THR A 26 0.04 -4.38 -4.21
C THR A 26 1.06 -3.82 -5.20
N PHE A 27 0.69 -3.68 -6.47
CA PHE A 27 1.58 -3.12 -7.49
C PHE A 27 1.97 -1.67 -7.18
N LEU A 28 1.00 -0.81 -6.81
CA LEU A 28 1.26 0.58 -6.45
C LEU A 28 2.17 0.68 -5.21
N GLU A 29 1.94 -0.16 -4.20
CA GLU A 29 2.79 -0.22 -3.01
C GLU A 29 4.24 -0.60 -3.35
N TRP A 30 4.44 -1.57 -4.25
CA TRP A 30 5.78 -1.94 -4.71
C TRP A 30 6.40 -0.89 -5.63
N TYR A 31 5.60 -0.25 -6.47
CA TYR A 31 6.04 0.81 -7.36
C TYR A 31 6.59 2.01 -6.58
N ASP A 32 5.86 2.48 -5.56
CA ASP A 32 6.28 3.61 -4.72
C ASP A 32 7.58 3.29 -3.98
N PHE A 33 7.66 2.11 -3.34
CA PHE A 33 8.87 1.70 -2.62
C PHE A 33 10.09 1.52 -3.52
N LEU A 34 9.93 0.96 -4.72
CA LEU A 34 11.01 0.83 -5.68
C LEU A 34 11.48 2.20 -6.20
N THR A 35 10.53 3.10 -6.44
CA THR A 35 10.82 4.47 -6.85
C THR A 35 11.62 5.19 -5.76
N PHE A 36 11.18 5.11 -4.50
CA PHE A 36 11.92 5.68 -3.36
C PHE A 36 13.31 5.06 -3.22
N ALA A 37 13.43 3.72 -3.27
CA ALA A 37 14.71 3.02 -3.13
C ALA A 37 15.71 3.42 -4.23
N THR A 38 15.24 3.56 -5.47
CA THR A 38 16.08 3.97 -6.61
C THR A 38 16.50 5.44 -6.47
N LEU A 39 15.61 6.29 -5.97
CA LEU A 39 15.86 7.72 -5.74
C LEU A 39 16.61 8.00 -4.43
N ALA A 40 16.82 7.01 -3.54
CA ALA A 40 17.46 7.23 -2.25
C ALA A 40 18.87 7.85 -2.35
N VAL A 41 19.61 7.52 -3.42
CA VAL A 41 20.94 8.10 -3.71
C VAL A 41 20.83 9.59 -4.07
N ILE A 42 19.72 10.01 -4.67
CA ILE A 42 19.43 11.41 -5.01
C ILE A 42 18.88 12.15 -3.80
N PHE A 43 17.99 11.52 -3.01
CA PHE A 43 17.41 12.12 -1.81
C PHE A 43 18.43 12.36 -0.69
N GLY A 44 19.47 11.53 -0.58
CA GLY A 44 20.53 11.68 0.42
C GLY A 44 21.12 13.09 0.47
N PRO A 45 21.78 13.58 -0.60
CA PRO A 45 22.35 14.93 -0.61
C PRO A 45 21.28 16.05 -0.68
N LEU A 46 20.07 15.79 -1.20
CA LEU A 46 19.04 16.81 -1.39
C LEU A 46 18.30 17.16 -0.09
N PHE A 47 17.97 16.15 0.72
CA PHE A 47 17.22 16.29 1.98
C PHE A 47 18.12 16.23 3.22
N PHE A 48 19.28 15.57 3.12
CA PHE A 48 20.25 15.46 4.20
C PHE A 48 21.64 15.97 3.75
N PRO A 49 21.78 17.30 3.51
CA PRO A 49 23.08 17.90 3.24
C PRO A 49 23.98 17.73 4.46
N SER A 50 24.75 16.65 4.44
CA SER A 50 25.70 16.26 5.48
C SER A 50 27.10 16.53 4.96
N SER A 51 28.03 16.86 5.86
CA SER A 51 29.43 17.11 5.53
C SER A 51 30.15 15.90 4.91
N ASP A 52 29.57 14.71 5.04
CA ASP A 52 30.06 13.45 4.47
C ASP A 52 28.96 12.76 3.62
N PRO A 53 29.18 12.55 2.32
CA PRO A 53 28.22 11.90 1.40
C PRO A 53 27.69 10.54 1.89
N ALA A 54 28.49 9.78 2.66
CA ALA A 54 28.07 8.49 3.18
C ALA A 54 26.93 8.59 4.21
N THR A 55 26.93 9.65 5.03
CA THR A 55 25.93 9.86 6.08
C THR A 55 24.56 10.24 5.49
N GLY A 56 24.54 11.06 4.43
CA GLY A 56 23.31 11.42 3.72
C GLY A 56 22.66 10.22 3.04
N LEU A 57 23.46 9.32 2.46
CA LEU A 57 22.97 8.05 1.91
C LEU A 57 22.42 7.13 3.00
N LEU A 58 23.10 7.01 4.14
CA LEU A 58 22.59 6.22 5.28
C LEU A 58 21.26 6.78 5.81
N ALA A 59 21.10 8.10 5.84
CA ALA A 59 19.85 8.74 6.27
C ALA A 59 18.69 8.51 5.29
N SER A 60 18.95 8.55 3.97
CA SER A 60 17.91 8.24 2.97
C SER A 60 17.54 6.75 3.01
N LEU A 61 18.52 5.86 3.20
CA LEU A 61 18.28 4.43 3.39
C LEU A 61 17.55 4.14 4.71
N ALA A 62 17.83 4.90 5.77
CA ALA A 62 17.11 4.81 7.04
C ALA A 62 15.64 5.22 6.87
N THR A 63 15.35 6.26 6.08
CA THR A 63 13.97 6.64 5.73
C THR A 63 13.24 5.51 4.99
N PHE A 64 13.92 4.84 4.05
CA PHE A 64 13.39 3.62 3.42
C PHE A 64 13.12 2.52 4.46
N GLY A 65 14.05 2.31 5.41
CA GLY A 65 13.90 1.38 6.52
C GLY A 65 12.70 1.68 7.43
N VAL A 66 12.40 2.96 7.68
CA VAL A 66 11.18 3.37 8.42
C VAL A 66 9.93 2.89 7.69
N GLY A 67 9.88 3.01 6.36
CA GLY A 67 8.78 2.47 5.55
C GLY A 67 8.54 0.97 5.75
N MET A 68 9.59 0.19 5.95
CA MET A 68 9.49 -1.26 6.22
C MET A 68 8.88 -1.58 7.59
N VAL A 69 9.00 -0.68 8.57
CA VAL A 69 8.36 -0.81 9.90
C VAL A 69 6.94 -0.26 9.90
N VAL A 70 6.68 0.80 9.13
CA VAL A 70 5.35 1.38 8.99
C VAL A 70 4.38 0.39 8.32
N ARG A 71 4.83 -0.42 7.35
CA ARG A 71 3.99 -1.44 6.69
C ARG A 71 3.32 -2.44 7.65
N PRO A 72 4.04 -3.18 8.52
CA PRO A 72 3.41 -4.12 9.46
C PRO A 72 2.50 -3.41 10.47
N ILE A 73 2.84 -2.17 10.87
CA ILE A 73 1.97 -1.36 11.75
C ILE A 73 0.68 -0.99 11.01
N GLY A 74 0.78 -0.51 9.78
CA GLY A 74 -0.36 -0.22 8.91
C GLY A 74 -1.21 -1.46 8.67
N ALA A 75 -0.59 -2.60 8.37
CA ALA A 75 -1.28 -3.88 8.17
C ALA A 75 -2.01 -4.35 9.44
N ALA A 76 -1.43 -4.15 10.64
CA ALA A 76 -2.11 -4.48 11.89
C ALA A 76 -3.34 -3.59 12.13
N ILE A 77 -3.21 -2.27 11.90
CA ILE A 77 -4.30 -1.31 12.10
C ILE A 77 -5.40 -1.51 11.04
N PHE A 78 -5.06 -1.40 9.76
CA PHE A 78 -6.02 -1.54 8.66
C PHE A 78 -6.55 -2.97 8.54
N GLY A 79 -5.75 -3.98 8.90
CA GLY A 79 -6.22 -5.37 9.00
C GLY A 79 -7.28 -5.55 10.07
N SER A 80 -7.05 -5.05 11.28
CA SER A 80 -8.03 -5.10 12.38
C SER A 80 -9.32 -4.33 12.05
N ILE A 81 -9.20 -3.16 11.42
CA ILE A 81 -10.35 -2.37 10.96
C ILE A 81 -11.09 -3.10 9.83
N GLY A 82 -10.36 -3.75 8.92
CA GLY A 82 -10.93 -4.52 7.81
C GLY A 82 -11.73 -5.73 8.28
N ASP A 83 -11.31 -6.37 9.38
CA ASP A 83 -12.04 -7.48 9.98
C ASP A 83 -13.31 -7.02 10.71
N ARG A 84 -13.40 -5.76 11.16
CA ARG A 84 -14.60 -5.19 11.83
C ARG A 84 -15.59 -4.51 10.87
N ILE A 85 -15.10 -3.74 9.90
CA ILE A 85 -15.93 -2.89 9.01
C ILE A 85 -16.14 -3.56 7.63
N GLY A 86 -15.40 -4.62 7.35
CA GLY A 86 -15.40 -5.34 6.08
C GLY A 86 -14.19 -4.98 5.21
N ARG A 87 -13.68 -5.97 4.48
CA ARG A 87 -12.44 -5.85 3.69
C ARG A 87 -12.54 -4.87 2.51
N ARG A 88 -13.73 -4.73 1.93
CA ARG A 88 -13.97 -3.89 0.74
C ARG A 88 -13.84 -2.37 0.99
N PRO A 89 -14.47 -1.77 2.02
CA PRO A 89 -14.29 -0.35 2.32
C PRO A 89 -12.86 0.00 2.73
N VAL A 90 -12.20 -0.84 3.54
CA VAL A 90 -10.79 -0.61 3.92
C VAL A 90 -9.88 -0.64 2.70
N PHE A 91 -10.09 -1.59 1.80
CA PHE A 91 -9.35 -1.68 0.56
C PHE A 91 -9.48 -0.43 -0.33
N MET A 92 -10.70 0.13 -0.44
CA MET A 92 -10.91 1.38 -1.18
C MET A 92 -10.22 2.56 -0.50
N ILE A 93 -10.31 2.66 0.83
CA ILE A 93 -9.64 3.72 1.60
C ILE A 93 -8.13 3.68 1.38
N THR A 94 -7.49 2.50 1.45
CA THR A 94 -6.04 2.37 1.26
C THR A 94 -5.60 2.74 -0.15
N ILE A 95 -6.34 2.31 -1.19
CA ILE A 95 -6.07 2.67 -2.59
C ILE A 95 -6.22 4.18 -2.80
N THR A 96 -7.30 4.78 -2.31
CA THR A 96 -7.55 6.21 -2.48
C THR A 96 -6.52 7.05 -1.72
N LEU A 97 -6.10 6.62 -0.54
CA LEU A 97 -5.10 7.33 0.25
C LEU A 97 -3.73 7.30 -0.42
N MET A 98 -3.33 6.17 -1.01
CA MET A 98 -2.12 6.09 -1.87
C MET A 98 -2.21 6.95 -3.13
N GLY A 99 -3.38 7.05 -3.75
CA GLY A 99 -3.55 7.80 -5.00
C GLY A 99 -3.73 9.31 -4.82
N ILE A 100 -4.05 9.79 -3.61
CA ILE A 100 -4.18 11.24 -3.29
C ILE A 100 -2.84 11.84 -2.83
N ALA A 101 -1.96 11.02 -2.25
CA ALA A 101 -0.61 11.42 -1.86
C ALA A 101 0.27 11.70 -3.09
#